data_AF-A0A9E5EJQ7-F1
#
_entry.id   AF-A0A9E5EJQ7-F1
#
_cell.length_a   1.000
_cell.length_b   1.000
_cell.length_c   1.000
_cell.angle_alpha   90.00
_cell.angle_beta   90.00
_cell.angle_gamma   90.00
#
_symmetry.space_group_name_H-M   'P 1'
#
loop_
_entity.id
_entity.type
_entity.pdbx_description
1 polymer ?
#
loop_
_entity_poly.entity_id
_entity_poly.type
_entity_poly.pdbx_seq_one_letter_code
_entity_poly.pdbx_strand_id
1 'polypeptide(L)' 'MCSFPIKALGRGRWEIVQGLKLDAFGQKKLETTVAELVEEKTTAAQAVGLQSS' A
#
# COMPACT_ATOMS: atom_id res chain seq x y z
N MET A 1 -4.43 1.15 1.04
CA MET A 1 -3.68 -0.06 1.45
C MET A 1 -3.00 -0.57 0.19
N CYS A 2 -1.67 -0.72 0.17
CA CYS A 2 -0.89 -0.95 -1.05
C CYS A 2 -0.19 -2.32 -1.05
N SER A 3 0.13 -2.84 -2.23
CA SER A 3 0.87 -4.09 -2.41
C SER A 3 2.38 -3.87 -2.22
N PHE A 4 3.05 -4.84 -1.60
CA PHE A 4 4.49 -4.78 -1.33
C PHE A 4 5.19 -6.07 -1.75
N PRO A 5 6.48 -5.99 -2.14
CA PRO A 5 7.30 -7.18 -2.27
C PRO A 5 7.46 -7.85 -0.92
N ILE A 6 7.07 -9.12 -0.85
CA ILE A 6 7.16 -9.93 0.37
C ILE A 6 8.11 -11.11 0.20
N LYS A 7 8.67 -11.57 1.31
CA LYS A 7 9.37 -12.85 1.43
C LYS A 7 8.53 -13.82 2.24
N ALA A 8 8.32 -15.01 1.71
CA ALA A 8 7.68 -16.09 2.46
C ALA A 8 8.67 -16.67 3.48
N LEU A 9 8.27 -16.72 4.75
CA LEU A 9 9.05 -17.29 5.87
C LEU A 9 8.60 -18.71 6.25
N GLY A 10 7.68 -19.28 5.46
CA GLY A 10 7.04 -20.57 5.71
C GLY A 10 6.00 -20.55 6.82
N ARG A 11 5.19 -21.61 6.91
CA ARG A 11 4.12 -21.77 7.93
C ARG A 11 3.11 -20.61 7.94
N GLY A 12 2.74 -20.11 6.76
CA GLY A 12 1.81 -18.98 6.62
C GLY A 12 2.38 -17.61 6.98
N ARG A 13 3.68 -17.53 7.34
CA ARG A 13 4.34 -16.28 7.70
C ARG A 13 4.98 -15.62 6.49
N TRP A 14 4.95 -14.29 6.47
CA TRP A 14 5.56 -13.45 5.45
C TRP A 14 6.09 -12.16 6.09
N GLU A 15 7.07 -11.54 5.42
CA GLU A 15 7.61 -10.23 5.79
C GLU A 15 7.74 -9.34 4.56
N ILE A 16 7.58 -8.03 4.73
CA ILE A 16 7.86 -7.05 3.66
C ILE A 16 9.37 -6.92 3.50
N VAL A 17 9.84 -7.00 2.26
CA VAL A 17 11.25 -6.78 1.94
C VAL A 17 11.62 -5.32 2.22
N GLN A 18 12.54 -5.10 3.17
CA GLN A 18 13.03 -3.78 3.56
C GLN A 18 14.26 -3.36 2.75
N GLY A 19 14.55 -2.05 2.69
CA GLY A 19 15.78 -1.52 2.11
C GLY A 19 15.85 -1.51 0.57
N LEU A 20 14.70 -1.66 -0.11
CA LEU A 20 14.64 -1.55 -1.56
C LEU A 20 14.88 -0.10 -1.99
N LYS A 21 15.87 0.09 -2.86
CA LYS A 21 16.10 1.36 -3.52
C LYS A 21 15.18 1.44 -4.72
N LEU A 22 14.22 2.35 -4.68
CA LEU A 22 13.45 2.73 -5.85
C LEU A 22 14.20 3.84 -6.58
N ASP A 23 14.27 3.73 -7.90
CA ASP A 23 14.68 4.86 -8.72
C ASP A 23 13.53 5.89 -8.81
N ALA A 24 13.81 7.06 -9.40
CA ALA A 24 12.82 8.13 -9.52
C ALA A 24 11.56 7.71 -10.30
N PHE A 25 11.69 6.77 -11.23
CA PHE A 25 10.56 6.23 -12.01
C PHE A 25 9.67 5.33 -11.14
N GLY A 26 10.26 4.41 -10.40
CA GLY A 26 9.57 3.52 -9.48
C GLY A 26 8.90 4.27 -8.34
N GLN A 27 9.57 5.29 -7.79
CA GLN A 27 9.01 6.12 -6.74
C GLN A 27 7.75 6.87 -7.23
N LYS A 28 7.82 7.51 -8.40
CA LYS A 28 6.67 8.23 -8.98
C LYS A 28 5.47 7.31 -9.23
N LYS A 29 5.71 6.09 -9.73
CA LYS A 29 4.63 5.10 -9.93
C LYS A 29 4.01 4.68 -8.62
N LEU A 30 4.82 4.39 -7.60
CA LEU A 30 4.32 4.01 -6.28
C LEU A 30 3.46 5.13 -5.69
N GLU A 31 3.94 6.37 -5.71
CA GLU A 31 3.21 7.55 -5.22
C GLU A 31 1.86 7.73 -5.94
N THR A 32 1.83 7.54 -7.26
CA THR A 32 0.59 7.63 -8.06
C THR A 32 -0.43 6.59 -7.61
N THR A 33 -0.02 5.32 -7.50
CA THR A 33 -0.93 4.25 -7.06
C THR A 33 -1.36 4.40 -5.60
N VAL A 34 -0.51 4.95 -4.74
CA VAL A 34 -0.87 5.22 -3.34
C VAL A 34 -1.92 6.32 -3.24
N ALA A 35 -1.81 7.38 -4.06
CA ALA A 35 -2.79 8.45 -4.11
C ALA A 35 -4.18 7.93 -4.53
N GLU A 36 -4.25 7.15 -5.62
CA GLU A 36 -5.48 6.50 -6.08
C GLU A 36 -6.13 5.66 -4.96
N LEU A 37 -5.35 4.84 -4.26
CA LEU A 37 -5.84 4.00 -3.17
C LEU A 37 -6.33 4.78 -1.94
N VAL A 38 -5.82 5.98 -1.71
CA VAL A 38 -6.28 6.86 -0.62
C VAL A 38 -7.64 7.47 -0.98
N GLU A 39 -7.83 7.85 -2.23
CA GLU A 39 -9.12 8.35 -2.73
C GLU A 39 -10.21 7.28 -2.60
N GLU A 40 -9.94 6.07 -3.10
CA GLU A 40 -10.87 4.93 -2.98
C GLU A 40 -11.19 4.62 -1.51
N LYS A 41 -10.17 4.59 -0.64
CA LYS A 41 -10.37 4.36 0.79
C LYS A 41 -11.27 5.43 1.40
N THR A 42 -11.10 6.70 1.01
CA THR A 42 -11.90 7.81 1.53
C THR A 42 -13.37 7.67 1.14
N THR A 43 -13.64 7.34 -0.13
CA THR A 43 -14.99 7.07 -0.61
C THR A 43 -15.60 5.85 0.08
N ALA A 44 -14.85 4.75 0.21
CA ALA A 44 -15.31 3.56 0.90
C ALA A 44 -15.60 3.83 2.39
N ALA A 45 -14.73 4.57 3.07
CA ALA A 45 -14.88 4.94 4.48
C ALA A 45 -16.16 5.75 4.73
N GLN A 46 -16.50 6.68 3.84
CA GLN A 46 -17.78 7.40 3.88
C GLN A 46 -18.97 6.44 3.72
N ALA A 47 -18.90 5.51 2.77
CA ALA A 47 -19.96 4.54 2.52
C ALA A 47 -20.21 3.58 3.70
N VAL A 48 -19.16 3.23 4.46
CA VAL A 48 -19.24 2.29 5.59
C VAL A 48 -19.27 2.98 6.97
N GLY A 49 -19.42 4.31 7.02
CA GLY A 49 -19.54 5.07 8.27
C GLY A 49 -18.26 5.17 9.11
N LEU A 50 -17.09 4.87 8.54
CA LEU A 50 -15.79 5.00 9.20
C LEU A 50 -15.24 6.42 8.99
N GLN A 51 -15.76 7.41 9.69
CA GLN A 51 -15.10 8.73 9.72
C GLN A 51 -13.89 8.66 10.66
N SER A 52 -12.70 8.80 10.10
CA SER A 52 -11.47 8.93 10.89
C SER A 52 -11.55 10.28 11.63
N SER A 53 -11.60 10.25 12.96
CA SER A 53 -11.48 11.44 13.82
C SER A 53 -10.06 12.01 13.81
#